data_AF-A0A3N2MSM9-F1
#
_entry.id   AF-A0A3N2MSM9-F1
#
_cell.length_a   1.000
_cell.length_b   1.000
_cell.length_c   1.000
_cell.angle_alpha   90.00
_cell.angle_beta   90.00
_cell.angle_gamma   90.00
#
_symmetry.space_group_name_H-M   'P 1'
#
loop_
_entity.id
_entity.type
_entity.pdbx_description
1 polymer ?
#
loop_
_entity_poly.entity_id
_entity_poly.type
_entity_poly.pdbx_seq_one_letter_code
_entity_poly.pdbx_strand_id
1 'polypeptide(L)'
;MNVPIQSLRDLPDGAGYTAKDGRAGVELRKEGDNITVTGRCDSISRLYHFYREMSLEQYNEIDSLRRELSRLEKFSATQTAELKAMHEEQSKARDKPPETRHWWTLAGFVAGVLCASPIRKLKNKITTLIKK
;
A
#
# COMPACT_ATOMS: atom_id res chain seq x y z
N MET A 1 15.95 -43.88 33.74
CA MET A 1 15.16 -44.28 34.93
C MET A 1 14.21 -45.39 34.52
N ASN A 2 14.13 -46.49 35.28
CA ASN A 2 13.26 -47.62 34.96
C ASN A 2 12.12 -47.68 35.98
N VAL A 3 10.88 -47.61 35.50
CA VAL A 3 9.68 -47.83 36.31
C VAL A 3 9.08 -49.17 35.90
N PRO A 4 8.98 -50.17 36.80
CA PRO A 4 8.43 -51.48 36.46
C PRO A 4 6.92 -51.37 36.16
N ILE A 5 6.47 -52.03 35.08
CA ILE A 5 5.08 -52.03 34.62
C ILE A 5 4.10 -52.57 35.67
N GLN A 6 4.53 -53.51 36.52
CA GLN A 6 3.70 -54.06 37.59
C GLN A 6 3.36 -53.00 38.64
N SER A 7 4.34 -52.18 39.07
CA SER A 7 4.09 -51.06 39.97
C SER A 7 3.14 -50.01 39.40
N LEU A 8 3.04 -49.90 38.07
CA LEU A 8 2.09 -48.99 37.40
C LEU A 8 0.65 -49.51 37.37
N ARG A 9 0.47 -50.84 37.36
CA ARG A 9 -0.87 -51.47 37.40
C ARG A 9 -1.44 -51.53 38.81
N ASP A 10 -0.57 -51.68 39.81
CA ASP A 10 -0.96 -51.81 41.21
C ASP A 10 -1.25 -50.45 41.89
N LEU A 11 -1.17 -49.31 41.18
CA LEU A 11 -1.53 -48.03 41.76
C LEU A 11 -3.05 -47.94 42.02
N PRO A 12 -3.47 -47.39 43.17
CA PRO A 12 -4.86 -47.04 43.37
C PRO A 12 -5.30 -45.93 42.40
N ASP A 13 -6.59 -45.87 42.07
CA ASP A 13 -7.12 -44.87 41.15
C ASP A 13 -6.84 -43.44 41.67
N GLY A 14 -6.24 -42.61 40.82
CA GLY A 14 -5.81 -41.26 41.16
C GLY A 14 -4.39 -41.15 41.73
N ALA A 15 -3.71 -42.27 42.02
CA ALA A 15 -2.30 -42.24 42.36
C ALA A 15 -1.42 -42.18 41.11
N GLY A 16 -0.28 -41.49 41.23
CA GLY A 16 0.65 -41.29 40.12
C GLY A 16 2.10 -41.38 40.57
N TYR A 17 2.96 -41.74 39.62
CA TYR A 17 4.40 -41.81 39.80
C TYR A 17 5.06 -40.65 39.05
N THR A 18 5.85 -39.85 39.78
CA THR A 18 6.61 -38.76 39.20
C THR A 18 8.10 -39.10 39.25
N ALA A 19 8.69 -39.25 38.08
CA ALA A 19 10.12 -39.41 37.89
C ALA A 19 10.71 -38.08 37.40
N LYS A 20 11.87 -37.67 37.93
CA LYS A 20 12.61 -36.52 37.42
C LYS A 20 14.07 -36.89 37.23
N ASP A 21 14.58 -36.61 36.04
CA ASP A 21 15.99 -36.75 35.69
C ASP A 21 16.49 -35.42 35.11
N GLY A 22 17.23 -34.67 35.91
CA GLY A 22 17.67 -33.32 35.58
C GLY A 22 16.51 -32.35 35.30
N ARG A 23 16.39 -31.93 34.04
CA ARG A 23 15.36 -30.99 33.53
C ARG A 23 14.20 -31.68 32.81
N ALA A 24 14.20 -33.00 32.78
CA ALA A 24 13.11 -33.80 32.23
C ALA A 24 12.38 -34.50 33.38
N GLY A 25 11.05 -34.39 33.40
CA GLY A 25 10.16 -35.10 34.30
C GLY A 25 9.19 -35.96 33.51
N VAL A 26 8.79 -37.09 34.07
CA VAL A 26 7.71 -37.92 33.53
C VAL A 26 6.75 -38.21 34.67
N GLU A 27 5.49 -37.87 34.45
CA GLU A 27 4.39 -38.15 35.37
C GLU A 27 3.53 -39.26 34.75
N LEU A 28 3.34 -40.33 35.50
CA LEU A 28 2.53 -41.49 35.13
C LEU A 28 1.33 -41.51 36.06
N ARG A 29 0.11 -41.47 35.53
CA ARG A 29 -1.12 -41.50 36.35
C ARG A 29 -2.03 -42.64 35.90
N LYS A 30 -2.60 -43.37 36.85
CA LYS A 30 -3.64 -44.36 36.57
C LYS A 30 -5.02 -43.69 36.58
N GLU A 31 -5.74 -43.83 35.48
CA GLU A 31 -7.08 -43.28 35.28
C GLU A 31 -7.99 -44.42 34.81
N GLY A 32 -8.60 -45.12 35.77
CA GLY A 32 -9.36 -46.34 35.53
C GLY A 32 -8.46 -47.47 35.01
N ASP A 33 -8.75 -47.95 33.80
CA ASP A 33 -7.97 -48.98 33.10
C ASP A 33 -6.80 -48.41 32.25
N ASN A 34 -6.68 -47.09 32.16
CA ASN A 34 -5.66 -46.43 31.34
C ASN A 34 -4.51 -45.90 32.19
N ILE A 35 -3.30 -45.96 31.63
CA ILE A 35 -2.11 -45.30 32.17
C ILE A 35 -1.82 -44.08 31.30
N THR A 36 -1.98 -42.89 31.86
CA THR A 36 -1.69 -41.62 31.20
C THR A 36 -0.25 -41.22 31.51
N VAL A 37 0.56 -41.00 30.46
CA VAL A 37 1.98 -40.61 30.57
C VAL A 37 2.14 -39.17 30.12
N THR A 38 2.62 -38.30 31.01
CA THR A 38 2.91 -36.90 30.72
C THR A 38 4.40 -36.65 30.88
N GLY A 39 5.10 -36.44 29.76
CA GLY A 39 6.49 -35.98 29.76
C GLY A 39 6.56 -34.45 29.83
N ARG A 40 7.38 -33.91 30.73
CA ARG A 40 7.74 -32.48 30.77
C ARG A 40 9.24 -32.35 30.58
N CYS A 41 9.66 -31.45 29.69
CA CYS A 41 11.07 -31.15 29.47
C CYS A 41 11.27 -29.64 29.52
N ASP A 42 11.93 -29.17 30.58
CA ASP A 42 12.11 -27.73 30.81
C ASP A 42 13.16 -27.13 29.86
N SER A 43 14.11 -27.93 29.36
CA SER A 43 15.16 -27.44 28.44
C SER A 43 14.60 -27.08 27.06
N ILE A 44 13.78 -27.95 26.46
CA ILE A 44 13.13 -27.70 25.17
C ILE A 44 12.11 -26.57 25.30
N SER A 45 11.32 -26.58 26.38
CA SER A 45 10.32 -25.54 26.62
C SER A 45 10.99 -24.16 26.73
N ARG A 46 12.10 -24.06 27.47
CA ARG A 46 12.87 -22.82 27.58
C ARG A 46 13.47 -22.37 26.25
N LEU A 47 14.00 -23.30 25.46
CA LEU A 47 14.55 -23.01 24.13
C LEU A 47 13.47 -22.50 23.17
N TYR A 48 12.31 -23.14 23.18
CA TYR A 48 11.15 -22.70 22.40
C TYR A 48 10.73 -21.28 22.77
N HIS A 49 10.60 -20.98 24.06
CA HIS A 49 10.23 -19.64 24.52
C HIS A 49 11.24 -18.58 24.07
N PHE A 50 12.54 -18.87 24.22
CA PHE A 50 13.60 -17.96 23.78
C PHE A 50 13.53 -17.63 22.28
N TYR A 51 13.44 -18.64 21.42
CA TYR A 51 13.33 -18.40 19.97
C TYR A 51 12.01 -17.77 19.57
N ARG A 52 10.93 -18.10 20.28
CA ARG A 52 9.61 -17.49 20.05
C ARG A 52 9.66 -16.00 20.34
N GLU A 53 10.20 -15.60 21.48
CA GLU A 53 10.36 -14.18 21.84
C GLU A 53 11.21 -13.45 20.82
N MET A 54 12.35 -14.02 20.42
CA MET A 54 13.21 -13.41 19.40
C MET A 54 12.51 -13.29 18.03
N SER A 55 11.68 -14.27 17.66
CA SER A 55 10.92 -14.18 16.40
C SER A 55 9.85 -13.10 16.44
N LEU A 56 9.25 -12.81 17.60
CA LEU A 56 8.23 -11.77 17.75
C LEU A 56 8.78 -10.37 17.47
N GLU A 57 10.03 -10.11 17.86
CA GLU A 57 10.71 -8.85 17.54
C GLU A 57 10.87 -8.68 16.02
N GLN A 58 11.30 -9.74 15.32
CA GLN A 58 11.43 -9.70 13.86
C GLN A 58 10.10 -9.50 13.15
N TYR A 59 9.02 -10.11 13.64
CA TYR A 59 7.68 -9.89 13.06
C TYR A 59 7.21 -8.44 13.20
N ASN A 60 7.55 -7.75 14.28
CA ASN A 60 7.19 -6.35 14.47
C ASN A 60 7.88 -5.44 13.46
N GLU A 61 9.16 -5.70 13.15
CA GLU A 61 9.91 -4.95 12.14
C GLU A 61 9.36 -5.19 10.73
N ILE A 62 9.05 -6.44 10.39
CA ILE A 62 8.42 -6.77 9.11
C ILE A 62 7.06 -6.08 8.97
N ASP A 63 6.26 -6.06 10.04
CA ASP A 63 4.94 -5.46 10.01
C ASP A 63 5.01 -3.93 9.90
N SER A 64 5.98 -3.28 10.55
CA SER A 64 6.19 -1.83 10.38
C SER A 64 6.63 -1.47 8.97
N LEU A 65 7.60 -2.20 8.40
CA LEU A 65 8.06 -2.01 7.03
C LEU A 65 6.94 -2.23 6.01
N ARG A 66 6.11 -3.26 6.22
CA ARG A 66 4.95 -3.53 5.36
C ARG A 66 3.93 -2.40 5.41
N ARG A 67 3.71 -1.80 6.59
CA ARG A 67 2.84 -0.61 6.72
C ARG A 67 3.41 0.59 5.96
N GLU A 68 4.71 0.81 6.01
CA GLU A 68 5.35 1.91 5.28
C GLU A 68 5.27 1.72 3.76
N LEU A 69 5.59 0.52 3.26
CA LEU A 69 5.42 0.19 1.84
C LEU A 69 3.98 0.41 1.38
N SER A 70 3.00 -0.04 2.18
CA SER A 70 1.59 0.16 1.85
C SER A 70 1.18 1.64 1.83
N ARG A 71 1.82 2.51 2.63
CA ARG A 71 1.59 3.97 2.58
C ARG A 71 2.20 4.56 1.32
N LEU A 72 3.41 4.17 0.96
CA LEU A 72 4.10 4.65 -0.23
C LEU A 72 3.35 4.23 -1.51
N GLU A 73 2.88 2.98 -1.58
CA GLU A 73 2.07 2.48 -2.69
C GLU A 73 0.75 3.26 -2.83
N LYS A 74 0.09 3.60 -1.72
CA LYS A 74 -1.11 4.44 -1.76
C LYS A 74 -0.80 5.85 -2.27
N PHE A 75 0.29 6.44 -1.79
CA PHE A 75 0.70 7.77 -2.19
C PHE A 75 1.12 7.84 -3.68
N SER A 76 1.81 6.81 -4.16
CA SER A 76 2.14 6.71 -5.58
C SER A 76 0.88 6.47 -6.42
N ALA A 77 -0.04 5.63 -5.97
CA ALA A 77 -1.33 5.42 -6.63
C ALA A 77 -2.13 6.73 -6.73
N THR A 78 -2.19 7.54 -5.67
CA THR A 78 -2.87 8.84 -5.72
C THR A 78 -2.20 9.80 -6.70
N GLN A 79 -0.86 9.88 -6.72
CA GLN A 79 -0.16 10.73 -7.70
C GLN A 79 -0.41 10.28 -9.13
N THR A 80 -0.39 8.97 -9.40
CA THR A 80 -0.68 8.46 -10.75
C THR A 80 -2.13 8.73 -11.16
N ALA A 81 -3.06 8.71 -10.21
CA ALA A 81 -4.46 9.07 -10.47
C ALA A 81 -4.62 10.56 -10.74
N GLU A 82 -3.95 11.43 -9.98
CA GLU A 82 -3.92 12.88 -10.20
C GLU A 82 -3.31 13.24 -11.56
N LEU A 83 -2.16 12.64 -11.91
CA LEU A 83 -1.55 12.84 -13.23
C LEU A 83 -2.46 12.40 -14.37
N LYS A 84 -3.17 11.28 -14.21
CA LYS A 84 -4.16 10.81 -15.20
C LYS A 84 -5.34 11.78 -15.31
N ALA A 85 -5.86 12.27 -14.19
CA ALA A 85 -6.96 13.25 -14.19
C ALA A 85 -6.54 14.56 -14.88
N MET A 86 -5.35 15.08 -14.56
CA MET A 86 -4.78 16.26 -15.23
C MET A 86 -4.61 16.05 -16.74
N HIS A 87 -4.10 14.89 -17.15
CA HIS A 87 -3.99 14.54 -18.57
C HIS A 87 -5.35 14.42 -19.27
N GLU A 88 -6.35 13.86 -18.60
CA GLU A 88 -7.71 13.75 -19.12
C GLU A 88 -8.41 15.12 -19.22
N GLU A 89 -8.16 16.03 -18.28
CA GLU A 89 -8.62 17.42 -18.37
C GLU A 89 -7.96 18.16 -19.53
N GLN A 90 -6.65 17.97 -19.72
CA GLN A 90 -5.93 18.55 -20.87
C GLN A 90 -6.39 17.98 -22.21
N SER A 91 -6.67 16.67 -22.31
CA SER A 91 -7.19 16.07 -23.55
C SER A 91 -8.59 16.61 -23.86
N LYS A 92 -9.48 16.70 -22.87
CA LYS A 92 -10.81 17.31 -23.02
C LYS A 92 -10.73 18.80 -23.41
N ALA A 93 -9.72 19.53 -22.92
CA ALA A 93 -9.49 20.91 -23.34
C ALA A 93 -8.96 21.01 -24.77
N ARG A 94 -8.11 20.06 -25.19
CA ARG A 94 -7.57 19.97 -26.56
C ARG A 94 -8.63 19.57 -27.59
N ASP A 95 -9.59 18.73 -27.21
CA ASP A 95 -10.66 18.26 -28.10
C ASP A 95 -11.79 19.29 -28.30
N LYS A 96 -11.82 20.37 -27.51
CA LYS A 96 -12.74 21.49 -27.78
C LYS A 96 -12.28 22.19 -29.06
N PRO A 97 -13.11 22.23 -30.13
CA PRO A 97 -12.74 22.97 -31.33
C PRO A 97 -12.45 24.42 -30.96
N PRO A 98 -11.40 25.04 -31.52
CA PRO A 98 -11.02 26.39 -31.16
C PRO A 98 -12.23 27.30 -31.33
N GLU A 99 -12.53 28.09 -30.30
CA GLU A 99 -13.70 28.97 -30.28
C GLU A 99 -13.51 30.10 -31.28
N THR A 100 -13.83 29.84 -32.56
CA THR A 100 -13.60 30.73 -33.70
C THR A 100 -14.48 31.99 -33.71
N ARG A 101 -15.30 32.20 -32.67
CA ARG A 101 -16.21 33.36 -32.56
C ARG A 101 -15.48 34.71 -32.61
N HIS A 102 -14.39 34.85 -31.86
CA HIS A 102 -13.66 36.12 -31.78
C HIS A 102 -12.85 36.42 -33.07
N TRP A 103 -12.50 35.38 -33.84
CA TRP A 103 -11.86 35.55 -35.14
C TRP A 103 -12.80 36.20 -36.15
N TRP A 104 -14.08 35.83 -36.15
CA TRP A 104 -15.10 36.47 -36.99
C TRP A 104 -15.35 37.93 -36.62
N THR A 105 -15.32 38.28 -35.32
CA THR A 105 -15.46 39.67 -34.90
C THR A 105 -14.28 40.53 -35.35
N LEU A 106 -13.05 40.00 -35.28
CA LEU A 106 -11.86 40.70 -35.78
C LEU A 106 -11.90 40.88 -37.30
N ALA A 107 -12.27 39.83 -38.04
CA ALA A 107 -12.41 39.90 -39.50
C ALA A 107 -13.45 40.95 -39.94
N GLY A 108 -14.60 41.01 -39.26
CA GLY A 108 -15.63 42.02 -39.53
C GLY A 108 -15.16 43.44 -39.26
N PHE A 109 -14.39 43.66 -38.19
CA PHE A 109 -13.84 44.98 -37.86
C PHE A 109 -12.84 45.46 -38.91
N VAL A 110 -11.92 44.59 -39.35
CA VAL A 110 -10.95 44.91 -40.41
C VAL A 110 -11.64 45.26 -41.72
N ALA A 111 -12.65 44.48 -42.14
CA ALA A 111 -13.43 44.74 -43.34
C ALA A 111 -14.19 46.08 -43.26
N GLY A 112 -14.75 46.40 -42.09
CA GLY A 112 -15.45 47.65 -41.85
C GLY A 112 -14.55 48.88 -41.94
N VAL A 113 -13.36 48.83 -41.30
CA VAL A 113 -12.38 49.92 -41.35
C VAL A 113 -11.85 50.13 -42.77
N LEU A 114 -11.67 49.06 -43.55
CA LEU A 114 -11.23 49.17 -44.94
C LEU A 114 -12.29 49.83 -45.84
N CYS A 115 -13.57 49.58 -45.59
CA CYS A 115 -14.66 50.19 -46.37
C CYS A 115 -14.95 51.64 -45.94
N ALA A 116 -14.76 51.99 -44.67
CA ALA A 116 -15.09 53.31 -44.14
C ALA A 116 -13.95 54.34 -44.17
N SER A 117 -12.71 53.92 -44.45
CA SER A 117 -11.55 54.81 -44.29
C SER A 117 -11.30 55.72 -45.52
N PRO A 118 -10.98 57.02 -45.30
CA PRO A 118 -10.73 58.02 -46.36
C PRO A 118 -9.37 57.86 -47.05
N ILE A 119 -8.77 56.66 -47.02
CA ILE A 119 -7.42 56.38 -47.54
C ILE A 119 -7.35 56.56 -49.06
N ARG A 120 -8.48 56.36 -49.77
CA ARG A 120 -8.58 56.68 -51.21
C ARG A 120 -8.37 58.18 -51.50
N LYS A 121 -8.75 59.09 -50.60
CA LYS A 121 -8.55 60.54 -50.80
C LYS A 121 -7.09 60.97 -50.56
N LEU A 122 -6.34 60.23 -49.73
CA LEU A 122 -4.95 60.56 -49.42
C LEU A 122 -4.00 60.26 -50.59
N LYS A 123 -4.23 59.14 -51.31
CA LYS A 123 -3.44 58.78 -52.51
C LYS A 123 -3.52 59.85 -53.61
N ASN A 124 -4.71 60.39 -53.90
CA ASN A 124 -4.88 61.38 -54.97
C ASN A 124 -4.19 62.72 -54.68
N LYS A 125 -4.04 63.10 -53.40
CA LYS A 125 -3.39 64.35 -52.98
C LYS A 125 -1.85 64.28 -53.07
N ILE A 126 -1.29 63.10 -52.82
CA ILE A 126 0.16 62.86 -52.90
C ILE A 126 0.60 62.83 -54.36
N THR A 127 -0.19 62.23 -55.25
CA THR A 127 0.12 62.19 -56.69
C THR A 127 0.11 63.58 -57.35
N THR A 128 -0.65 64.54 -56.82
CA THR A 128 -0.68 65.92 -57.35
C THR A 128 0.49 66.78 -56.88
N LEU A 129 1.14 66.43 -55.75
CA LEU A 129 2.28 67.18 -55.22
C LEU A 129 3.62 66.77 -55.84
N ILE A 130 3.70 65.56 -56.40
CA ILE A 130 4.92 65.04 -57.04
C ILE A 130 5.03 65.48 -58.51
N LYS A 131 3.96 66.06 -59.09
CA LYS A 131 3.92 66.49 -60.50
C LYS A 131 4.08 68.01 -60.69
N LYS A 132 4.49 68.75 -59.65
CA LYS A 132 4.72 70.20 -59.73
C LYS A 132 6.19 70.54 -59.55
#